data_AF-A0A962Y9M8-F1
#
_entry.id   AF-A0A962Y9M8-F1
#
_cell.length_a   1.000
_cell.length_b   1.000
_cell.length_c   1.000
_cell.angle_alpha   90.00
_cell.angle_beta   90.00
_cell.angle_gamma   90.00
#
_symmetry.space_group_name_H-M   'P 1'
#
loop_
_entity.id
_entity.type
_entity.pdbx_description
1 polymer ?
#
loop_
_entity_poly.entity_id
_entity_poly.type
_entity_poly.pdbx_seq_one_letter_code
_entity_poly.pdbx_strand_id
1 'polypeptide(L)'
;ALVTLALSEVVRLIIVALREHTGGSLGITPLRHADVSPLLSFQFSDKASFYFVALLFWVFTLLIWHLVDRSMARPAMMAIADDEDATASIGINVTWQKLRVTLISAALTAFGGALYGQYQMYINPDTVSGIAVSLQIVFAVVAGGMFVQFGPTVGALFTLMLAESLRVLIGNEYHGADTTIYGLMLILFIIYMPKGILGAILARFAPAKTAKFPDSKPGGAESSTAR
;
A
#
# COMPACT_ATOMS: atom_id res chain seq x y z
N ALA A 1 -13.36 9.47 3.20
CA ALA A 1 -12.61 9.44 1.92
C ALA A 1 -12.18 10.82 1.44
N LEU A 2 -13.09 11.79 1.28
CA LEU A 2 -12.72 13.16 0.85
C LEU A 2 -11.75 13.86 1.81
N VAL A 3 -11.98 13.76 3.13
CA VAL A 3 -11.12 14.40 4.14
C VAL A 3 -9.69 13.85 4.13
N THR A 4 -9.51 12.53 3.94
CA THR A 4 -8.18 11.90 3.88
C THR A 4 -7.42 12.28 2.62
N LEU A 5 -8.12 12.42 1.48
CA LEU A 5 -7.53 12.93 0.25
C LEU A 5 -7.15 14.40 0.37
N ALA A 6 -8.03 15.22 0.95
CA ALA A 6 -7.73 16.63 1.21
C ALA A 6 -6.52 16.77 2.15
N LEU A 7 -6.40 15.94 3.18
CA LEU A 7 -5.25 15.91 4.06
C LEU A 7 -3.96 15.56 3.31
N SER A 8 -3.97 14.55 2.42
CA SER A 8 -2.79 14.23 1.61
C SER A 8 -2.39 15.37 0.68
N GLU A 9 -3.36 16.09 0.13
CA GLU A 9 -3.10 17.24 -0.75
C GLU A 9 -2.55 18.43 0.05
N VAL A 10 -3.05 18.67 1.27
CA VAL A 10 -2.50 19.67 2.18
C VAL A 10 -1.04 19.35 2.52
N VAL A 11 -0.71 18.09 2.78
CA VAL A 11 0.69 17.67 3.02
C VAL A 11 1.55 17.94 1.78
N ARG A 12 1.08 17.62 0.57
CA ARG A 12 1.77 17.96 -0.68
C ARG A 12 2.00 19.47 -0.80
N LEU A 13 0.99 20.29 -0.52
CA LEU A 13 1.08 21.75 -0.57
C LEU A 13 2.08 22.29 0.45
N ILE A 14 2.12 21.73 1.66
CA ILE A 14 3.12 22.08 2.69
C ILE A 14 4.53 21.74 2.18
N ILE A 15 4.74 20.57 1.59
CA ILE A 15 6.04 20.18 1.01
C ILE A 15 6.47 21.16 -0.08
N VAL A 16 5.55 21.60 -0.95
CA VAL A 16 5.82 22.57 -2.01
C VAL A 16 6.07 23.98 -1.45
N ALA A 17 5.39 24.34 -0.37
CA ALA A 17 5.52 25.64 0.30
C ALA A 17 6.86 25.77 1.06
N LEU A 18 7.38 24.68 1.63
CA LEU A 18 8.67 24.64 2.37
C LEU A 18 9.90 24.65 1.43
N ARG A 19 9.97 25.63 0.53
CA ARG A 19 11.02 25.75 -0.49
C ARG A 19 12.44 25.71 0.08
N GLU A 20 12.65 26.26 1.27
CA GLU A 20 13.96 26.32 1.93
C GLU A 20 14.49 24.94 2.36
N HIS A 21 13.60 23.98 2.67
CA HIS A 21 13.98 22.64 3.12
C HIS A 21 13.80 21.56 2.05
N THR A 22 12.86 21.72 1.11
CA THR A 22 12.48 20.71 0.12
C THR A 22 12.78 21.10 -1.32
N GLY A 23 13.26 22.33 -1.57
CA GLY A 23 13.48 22.88 -2.91
C GLY A 23 12.18 23.26 -3.65
N GLY A 24 11.02 23.13 -2.99
CA GLY A 24 9.72 23.50 -3.55
C GLY A 24 9.29 22.60 -4.70
N SER A 25 8.70 23.16 -5.76
CA SER A 25 8.23 22.39 -6.92
C SER A 25 9.37 21.81 -7.77
N LEU A 26 10.58 22.35 -7.65
CA LEU A 26 11.77 21.86 -8.37
C LEU A 26 12.37 20.63 -7.70
N GLY A 27 12.02 20.36 -6.43
CA GLY A 27 12.56 19.24 -5.67
C GLY A 27 13.99 19.46 -5.18
N ILE A 28 14.47 18.51 -4.38
CA ILE A 28 15.86 18.46 -3.91
C ILE A 28 16.56 17.22 -4.44
N THR A 29 17.79 17.40 -4.86
CA THR A 29 18.76 16.31 -5.04
C THR A 29 19.53 16.24 -3.72
N PRO A 30 19.31 15.23 -2.86
CA PRO A 30 20.08 15.10 -1.63
C PRO A 30 21.57 15.07 -1.96
N LEU A 31 22.32 16.03 -1.41
CA LEU A 31 23.78 16.10 -1.56
C LEU A 31 24.39 14.80 -1.05
N ARG A 32 25.31 14.24 -1.84
CA ARG A 32 26.06 13.03 -1.46
C ARG A 32 26.99 13.39 -0.29
N HIS A 33 26.51 13.22 0.94
CA HIS A 33 27.32 13.47 2.12
C HIS A 33 28.35 12.33 2.24
N ALA A 34 29.55 12.58 1.73
CA ALA A 34 30.67 11.64 1.80
C ALA A 34 31.27 11.54 3.23
N ASP A 35 30.96 12.48 4.11
CA ASP A 35 31.68 12.69 5.38
C ASP A 35 30.93 12.24 6.65
N VAL A 36 29.67 11.78 6.54
CA VAL A 36 28.96 11.12 7.64
C VAL A 36 28.88 9.63 7.38
N SER A 37 29.12 8.83 8.42
CA SER A 37 29.18 7.37 8.38
C SER A 37 28.17 6.76 7.40
N PRO A 38 28.59 5.93 6.41
CA PRO A 38 27.74 5.38 5.34
C PRO A 38 26.46 4.69 5.82
N LEU A 39 26.46 4.21 7.06
CA LEU A 39 25.33 3.56 7.73
C LEU A 39 24.19 4.53 8.11
N LEU A 40 24.51 5.78 8.46
CA LEU A 40 23.53 6.76 8.96
C LEU A 40 22.87 7.53 7.81
N SER A 41 23.57 7.67 6.69
CA SER A 41 23.08 8.37 5.51
C SER A 41 22.48 7.45 4.46
N PHE A 42 22.49 6.11 4.64
CA PHE A 42 21.94 5.10 3.71
C PHE A 42 22.37 5.26 2.23
N GLN A 43 23.42 6.05 1.97
CA GLN A 43 23.98 6.29 0.65
C GLN A 43 25.16 5.36 0.45
N PHE A 44 24.87 4.10 0.17
CA PHE A 44 25.88 3.15 -0.27
C PHE A 44 26.27 3.49 -1.71
N SER A 45 27.56 3.68 -1.98
CA SER A 45 28.06 3.93 -3.34
C SER A 45 27.88 2.73 -4.27
N ASP A 46 27.57 1.55 -3.72
CA ASP A 46 27.38 0.30 -4.45
C ASP A 46 25.90 -0.09 -4.56
N LYS A 47 25.41 -0.25 -5.79
CA LYS A 47 24.02 -0.67 -6.08
C LYS A 47 23.68 -2.01 -5.44
N ALA A 48 24.66 -2.90 -5.28
CA ALA A 48 24.47 -4.18 -4.63
C ALA A 48 24.11 -4.03 -3.14
N SER A 49 24.75 -3.10 -2.44
CA SER A 49 24.48 -2.84 -1.02
C SER A 49 23.07 -2.30 -0.79
N PHE A 50 22.60 -1.40 -1.65
CA PHE A 50 21.23 -0.89 -1.59
C PHE A 50 20.19 -2.00 -1.83
N TYR A 51 20.45 -2.90 -2.78
CA TYR A 51 19.58 -4.05 -3.04
C TYR A 51 19.43 -4.95 -1.81
N PHE A 52 20.52 -5.26 -1.09
CA PHE A 52 20.44 -6.06 0.14
C PHE A 52 19.66 -5.37 1.26
N VAL A 53 19.79 -4.04 1.41
CA VAL A 53 19.02 -3.27 2.39
C VAL A 53 17.52 -3.31 2.04
N ALA A 54 17.17 -3.06 0.78
CA ALA A 54 15.78 -3.12 0.32
C ALA A 54 15.19 -4.53 0.48
N LEU A 55 15.96 -5.56 0.18
CA LEU A 55 15.56 -6.96 0.36
C LEU A 55 15.36 -7.31 1.83
N LEU A 56 16.27 -6.89 2.71
CA LEU A 56 16.13 -7.07 4.16
C LEU A 56 14.86 -6.38 4.68
N PHE A 57 14.60 -5.15 4.23
CA PHE A 57 13.40 -4.41 4.61
C PHE A 57 12.12 -5.07 4.10
N TRP A 58 12.13 -5.61 2.87
CA TRP A 58 11.01 -6.39 2.33
C TRP A 58 10.74 -7.64 3.17
N VAL A 59 11.78 -8.43 3.50
CA VAL A 59 11.65 -9.60 4.38
C VAL A 59 11.14 -9.21 5.77
N PHE A 60 11.66 -8.10 6.33
CA PHE A 60 11.22 -7.58 7.63
C PHE A 60 9.74 -7.18 7.63
N THR A 61 9.27 -6.54 6.55
CA THR A 61 7.86 -6.18 6.38
C THR A 61 6.97 -7.43 6.32
N LEU A 62 7.40 -8.46 5.59
CA LEU A 62 6.70 -9.76 5.55
C LEU A 62 6.69 -10.45 6.92
N LEU A 63 7.76 -10.35 7.68
CA LEU A 63 7.85 -10.91 9.03
C LEU A 63 6.88 -10.21 9.98
N ILE A 64 6.81 -8.88 9.96
CA ILE A 64 5.83 -8.12 10.74
C ILE A 64 4.42 -8.52 10.36
N TRP A 65 4.13 -8.61 9.06
CA TRP A 65 2.82 -9.04 8.60
C TRP A 65 2.48 -10.45 9.11
N HIS A 66 3.40 -11.40 9.04
CA HIS A 66 3.22 -12.75 9.57
C HIS A 66 3.00 -12.77 11.09
N LEU A 67 3.73 -11.95 11.83
CA LEU A 67 3.61 -11.86 13.28
C LEU A 67 2.26 -11.26 13.69
N VAL A 68 1.79 -10.23 12.97
CA VAL A 68 0.47 -9.62 13.16
C VAL A 68 -0.64 -10.62 12.82
N ASP A 69 -0.51 -11.35 11.72
CA ASP A 69 -1.50 -12.33 11.25
C ASP A 69 -1.66 -13.52 12.23
N ARG A 70 -0.56 -13.96 12.85
CA ARG A 70 -0.57 -15.00 13.89
C ARG A 70 -1.00 -14.51 15.27
N SER A 71 -0.90 -13.22 15.54
CA SER A 71 -1.26 -12.66 16.84
C SER A 71 -2.77 -12.57 17.03
N MET A 72 -3.21 -12.36 18.29
CA MET A 72 -4.62 -12.05 18.59
C MET A 72 -5.11 -10.74 17.93
N ALA A 73 -4.23 -9.97 17.29
CA ALA A 73 -4.62 -8.76 16.60
C ALA A 73 -5.53 -9.05 15.40
N ARG A 74 -5.32 -10.14 14.67
CA ARG A 74 -6.16 -10.51 13.51
C ARG A 74 -7.63 -10.76 13.86
N PRO A 75 -7.98 -11.69 14.78
CA PRO A 75 -9.38 -11.91 15.14
C PRO A 75 -10.01 -10.68 15.82
N ALA A 76 -9.23 -9.92 16.60
CA ALA A 76 -9.71 -8.66 17.19
C ALA A 76 -10.06 -7.63 16.10
N MET A 77 -9.22 -7.47 15.07
CA MET A 77 -9.50 -6.58 13.94
C MET A 77 -10.71 -7.04 13.13
N MET A 78 -10.90 -8.36 12.95
CA MET A 78 -12.06 -8.90 12.26
C MET A 78 -13.35 -8.63 13.04
N ALA A 79 -13.34 -8.81 14.36
CA ALA A 79 -14.47 -8.47 15.22
C ALA A 79 -14.81 -6.97 15.18
N ILE A 80 -13.78 -6.10 15.26
CA ILE A 80 -13.95 -4.65 15.12
C ILE A 80 -14.57 -4.27 13.77
N ALA A 81 -14.25 -5.01 12.70
CA ALA A 81 -14.78 -4.76 11.36
C ALA A 81 -16.24 -5.20 11.21
N ASP A 82 -16.69 -6.21 11.98
CA ASP A 82 -18.09 -6.65 12.00
C ASP A 82 -18.97 -5.70 12.81
N ASP A 83 -18.62 -5.45 14.08
CA ASP A 83 -19.35 -4.52 14.96
C ASP A 83 -18.41 -3.96 16.06
N GLU A 84 -18.16 -2.65 15.99
CA GLU A 84 -17.29 -1.94 16.91
C GLU A 84 -17.87 -1.85 18.32
N ASP A 85 -19.16 -1.58 18.44
CA ASP A 85 -19.83 -1.40 19.73
C ASP A 85 -19.97 -2.75 20.46
N ALA A 86 -20.31 -3.81 19.73
CA ALA A 86 -20.33 -5.17 20.27
C ALA A 86 -18.93 -5.62 20.70
N THR A 87 -17.90 -5.29 19.92
CA THR A 87 -16.51 -5.63 20.26
C THR A 87 -16.00 -4.88 21.50
N ALA A 88 -16.41 -3.63 21.69
CA ALA A 88 -16.11 -2.89 22.91
C ALA A 88 -16.79 -3.52 24.14
N SER A 89 -18.01 -4.06 23.99
CA SER A 89 -18.77 -4.67 25.09
C SER A 89 -18.13 -5.94 25.65
N ILE A 90 -17.39 -6.70 24.84
CA ILE A 90 -16.66 -7.91 25.26
C ILE A 90 -15.29 -7.60 25.88
N GLY A 91 -14.98 -6.32 26.11
CA GLY A 91 -13.76 -5.86 26.79
C GLY A 91 -12.54 -5.66 25.88
N ILE A 92 -12.71 -5.68 24.55
CA ILE A 92 -11.64 -5.36 23.61
C ILE A 92 -11.51 -3.85 23.49
N ASN A 93 -10.31 -3.31 23.78
CA ASN A 93 -10.03 -1.90 23.57
C ASN A 93 -9.84 -1.60 22.07
N VAL A 94 -10.94 -1.20 21.42
CA VAL A 94 -10.97 -0.91 19.98
C VAL A 94 -10.02 0.21 19.59
N THR A 95 -10.01 1.31 20.35
CA THR A 95 -9.17 2.49 20.08
C THR A 95 -7.69 2.12 20.08
N TRP A 96 -7.26 1.36 21.08
CA TRP A 96 -5.86 0.95 21.20
C TRP A 96 -5.45 0.00 20.08
N GLN A 97 -6.33 -0.90 19.66
CA GLN A 97 -6.05 -1.83 18.57
C GLN A 97 -5.94 -1.11 17.22
N LYS A 98 -6.87 -0.19 16.92
CA LYS A 98 -6.81 0.66 15.71
C LYS A 98 -5.54 1.51 15.68
N LEU A 99 -5.18 2.11 16.82
CA LEU A 99 -3.99 2.95 16.93
C LEU A 99 -2.69 2.15 16.72
N ARG A 100 -2.57 0.96 17.32
CA ARG A 100 -1.43 0.06 17.12
C ARG A 100 -1.22 -0.30 15.64
N VAL A 101 -2.27 -0.72 14.95
CA VAL A 101 -2.20 -1.14 13.54
C VAL A 101 -1.86 0.04 12.64
N THR A 102 -2.42 1.21 12.94
CA THR A 102 -2.14 2.46 12.21
C THR A 102 -0.68 2.88 12.40
N LEU A 103 -0.15 2.83 13.62
CA LEU A 103 1.26 3.16 13.90
C LEU A 103 2.23 2.22 13.19
N ILE A 104 1.98 0.91 13.23
CA ILE A 104 2.82 -0.08 12.54
C ILE A 104 2.81 0.18 11.03
N SER A 105 1.63 0.43 10.45
CA SER A 105 1.48 0.74 9.02
C SER A 105 2.17 2.05 8.64
N ALA A 106 2.03 3.09 9.46
CA ALA A 106 2.66 4.39 9.25
C ALA A 106 4.19 4.31 9.34
N ALA A 107 4.72 3.58 10.32
CA ALA A 107 6.17 3.38 10.47
C ALA A 107 6.77 2.63 9.28
N LEU A 108 6.13 1.54 8.84
CA LEU A 108 6.57 0.77 7.67
C LEU A 108 6.50 1.61 6.38
N THR A 109 5.41 2.34 6.18
CA THR A 109 5.25 3.21 5.01
C THR A 109 6.27 4.34 5.00
N ALA A 110 6.51 4.97 6.16
CA ALA A 110 7.50 6.05 6.29
C ALA A 110 8.92 5.56 5.99
N PHE A 111 9.29 4.39 6.52
CA PHE A 111 10.60 3.79 6.25
C PHE A 111 10.77 3.38 4.78
N GLY A 112 9.73 2.78 4.19
CA GLY A 112 9.71 2.45 2.76
C GLY A 112 9.82 3.69 1.86
N GLY A 113 9.11 4.77 2.21
CA GLY A 113 9.21 6.06 1.53
C GLY A 113 10.59 6.70 1.64
N ALA A 114 11.24 6.62 2.81
CA ALA A 114 12.59 7.10 3.01
C ALA A 114 13.61 6.31 2.17
N LEU A 115 13.49 4.98 2.07
CA LEU A 115 14.31 4.16 1.19
C LEU A 115 14.08 4.51 -0.29
N TYR A 116 12.83 4.69 -0.70
CA TYR A 116 12.48 5.07 -2.07
C TYR A 116 13.06 6.44 -2.46
N GLY A 117 12.94 7.44 -1.58
CA GLY A 117 13.51 8.77 -1.80
C GLY A 117 15.03 8.75 -1.95
N GLN A 118 15.71 7.87 -1.20
CA GLN A 118 17.17 7.70 -1.31
C GLN A 118 17.60 6.95 -2.57
N TYR A 119 16.85 5.94 -3.00
CA TYR A 119 17.11 5.25 -4.25
C TYR A 119 17.07 6.20 -5.44
N GLN A 120 16.06 7.07 -5.47
CA GLN A 120 15.81 7.91 -6.63
C GLN A 120 16.77 9.10 -6.72
N MET A 121 17.45 9.45 -5.63
CA MET A 121 18.40 10.57 -5.50
C MET A 121 17.88 11.92 -6.04
N TYR A 122 16.58 12.03 -6.27
CA TYR A 122 15.89 13.21 -6.75
C TYR A 122 14.44 13.12 -6.25
N ILE A 123 14.07 14.03 -5.37
CA ILE A 123 12.75 14.05 -4.72
C ILE A 123 11.99 15.21 -5.30
N ASN A 124 11.07 14.93 -6.23
CA ASN A 124 10.10 15.90 -6.69
C ASN A 124 8.74 15.66 -5.99
N PRO A 125 8.10 16.71 -5.43
CA PRO A 125 6.84 16.57 -4.69
C PRO A 125 5.72 15.90 -5.51
N ASP A 126 5.68 16.07 -6.83
CA ASP A 126 4.69 15.40 -7.69
C ASP A 126 4.96 13.90 -7.84
N THR A 127 6.22 13.50 -7.86
CA THR A 127 6.64 12.09 -8.01
C THR A 127 6.63 11.30 -6.70
N VAL A 128 6.57 11.97 -5.55
CA VAL A 128 6.62 11.33 -4.23
C VAL A 128 5.30 11.46 -3.47
N SER A 129 4.65 12.63 -3.54
CA SER A 129 3.38 12.90 -2.84
C SER A 129 2.19 13.05 -3.80
N GLY A 130 2.35 12.75 -5.09
CA GLY A 130 1.29 12.82 -6.07
C GLY A 130 0.19 11.77 -5.83
N ILE A 131 -1.05 12.16 -6.11
CA ILE A 131 -2.22 11.27 -6.04
C ILE A 131 -2.04 10.07 -6.98
N ALA A 132 -1.48 10.30 -8.17
CA ALA A 132 -1.24 9.24 -9.15
C ALA A 132 -0.32 8.13 -8.63
N VAL A 133 0.74 8.49 -7.91
CA VAL A 133 1.69 7.52 -7.31
C VAL A 133 1.03 6.75 -6.18
N SER A 134 0.28 7.44 -5.33
CA SER A 134 -0.47 6.80 -4.24
C SER A 134 -1.48 5.78 -4.80
N LEU A 135 -2.21 6.16 -5.85
CA LEU A 135 -3.13 5.27 -6.54
C LEU A 135 -2.39 4.08 -7.18
N GLN A 136 -1.24 4.31 -7.82
CA GLN A 136 -0.43 3.26 -8.43
C GLN A 136 0.01 2.20 -7.40
N ILE A 137 0.43 2.63 -6.20
CA ILE A 137 0.80 1.72 -5.11
C ILE A 137 -0.42 0.89 -4.66
N VAL A 138 -1.57 1.55 -4.46
CA VAL A 138 -2.83 0.86 -4.09
C VAL A 138 -3.23 -0.14 -5.18
N PHE A 139 -3.10 0.23 -6.45
CA PHE A 139 -3.44 -0.65 -7.58
C PHE A 139 -2.51 -1.85 -7.67
N ALA A 140 -1.20 -1.68 -7.46
CA ALA A 140 -0.27 -2.81 -7.41
C ALA A 140 -0.69 -3.80 -6.31
N VAL A 141 -1.08 -3.32 -5.13
CA VAL A 141 -1.55 -4.16 -4.03
C VAL A 141 -2.85 -4.90 -4.39
N VAL A 142 -3.84 -4.19 -4.92
CA VAL A 142 -5.14 -4.77 -5.29
C VAL A 142 -4.99 -5.78 -6.43
N ALA A 143 -4.23 -5.45 -7.47
CA ALA A 143 -3.98 -6.35 -8.61
C ALA A 143 -3.27 -7.62 -8.17
N GLY A 144 -2.30 -7.53 -7.25
CA GLY A 144 -1.63 -8.69 -6.68
C GLY A 144 -2.51 -9.55 -5.77
N GLY A 145 -3.37 -8.91 -4.99
CA GLY A 145 -4.31 -9.53 -4.05
C GLY A 145 -4.07 -9.06 -2.62
N MET A 146 -5.00 -8.28 -2.08
CA MET A 146 -4.89 -7.63 -0.76
C MET A 146 -4.82 -8.61 0.42
N PHE A 147 -5.42 -9.80 0.28
CA PHE A 147 -5.55 -10.79 1.36
C PHE A 147 -4.47 -11.88 1.33
N VAL A 148 -3.44 -11.75 0.48
CA VAL A 148 -2.37 -12.76 0.31
C VAL A 148 -1.02 -12.15 0.65
N GLN A 149 -0.18 -12.86 1.43
CA GLN A 149 1.15 -12.42 1.88
C GLN A 149 2.02 -11.84 0.77
N PHE A 150 2.11 -12.60 -0.32
CA PHE A 150 2.92 -12.28 -1.48
C PHE A 150 2.13 -11.53 -2.56
N GLY A 151 0.85 -11.26 -2.30
CA GLY A 151 -0.04 -10.51 -3.18
C GLY A 151 0.59 -9.19 -3.63
N PRO A 152 0.91 -8.27 -2.69
CA PRO A 152 1.53 -6.98 -3.03
C PRO A 152 2.81 -7.09 -3.86
N THR A 153 3.63 -8.12 -3.62
CA THR A 153 4.90 -8.31 -4.35
C THR A 153 4.66 -8.74 -5.79
N VAL A 154 3.79 -9.73 -6.01
CA VAL A 154 3.44 -10.17 -7.36
C VAL A 154 2.69 -9.09 -8.12
N GLY A 155 1.81 -8.37 -7.42
CA GLY A 155 1.10 -7.23 -7.98
C GLY A 155 2.03 -6.12 -8.44
N ALA A 156 3.02 -5.75 -7.62
CA ALA A 156 4.05 -4.77 -7.99
C ALA A 156 4.91 -5.23 -9.17
N LEU A 157 5.31 -6.50 -9.23
CA LEU A 157 6.05 -7.05 -10.38
C LEU A 157 5.20 -7.00 -11.64
N PHE A 158 3.93 -7.41 -11.56
CA PHE A 158 3.01 -7.40 -12.68
C PHE A 158 2.76 -5.99 -13.21
N THR A 159 2.41 -5.04 -12.34
CA THR A 159 2.14 -3.66 -12.74
C THR A 159 3.38 -2.98 -13.28
N LEU A 160 4.56 -3.27 -12.72
CA LEU A 160 5.83 -2.76 -13.24
C LEU A 160 6.15 -3.33 -14.64
N MET A 161 6.07 -4.65 -14.82
CA MET A 161 6.30 -5.29 -16.11
C MET A 161 5.32 -4.76 -17.16
N LEU A 162 4.07 -4.57 -16.78
CA LEU A 162 3.03 -4.03 -17.64
C LEU A 162 3.31 -2.57 -18.03
N ALA A 163 3.61 -1.71 -17.04
CA ALA A 163 3.92 -0.31 -17.28
C ALA A 163 5.15 -0.16 -18.19
N GLU A 164 6.20 -0.94 -17.95
CA GLU A 164 7.41 -0.92 -18.76
C GLU A 164 7.16 -1.45 -20.18
N SER A 165 6.40 -2.54 -20.32
CA SER A 165 6.06 -3.08 -21.64
C SER A 165 5.25 -2.08 -22.47
N LEU A 166 4.25 -1.43 -21.88
CA LEU A 166 3.47 -0.39 -22.54
C LEU A 166 4.33 0.82 -22.91
N ARG A 167 5.25 1.22 -22.03
CA ARG A 167 6.20 2.30 -22.30
C ARG A 167 7.12 1.97 -23.48
N VAL A 168 7.65 0.75 -23.57
CA VAL A 168 8.54 0.33 -24.66
C VAL A 168 7.79 0.21 -25.99
N LEU A 169 6.57 -0.34 -25.99
CA LEU A 169 5.80 -0.56 -27.22
C LEU A 169 5.16 0.72 -27.78
N ILE A 170 4.62 1.58 -26.91
CA ILE A 170 3.72 2.69 -27.31
C ILE A 170 4.34 4.06 -26.96
N GLY A 171 5.21 4.11 -25.94
CA GLY A 171 5.79 5.37 -25.44
C GLY A 171 6.70 6.10 -26.41
N ASN A 172 7.25 5.42 -27.42
CA ASN A 172 8.09 6.04 -28.45
C ASN A 172 7.29 6.79 -29.53
N GLU A 173 6.02 6.46 -29.72
CA GLU A 173 5.21 6.96 -30.85
C GLU A 173 4.16 8.01 -30.42
N TYR A 174 3.56 7.84 -29.22
CA TYR A 174 2.56 8.77 -28.67
C TYR A 174 2.78 9.04 -27.18
N HIS A 175 3.31 10.23 -26.85
CA HIS A 175 3.49 10.66 -25.46
C HIS A 175 2.13 10.79 -24.75
N GLY A 176 1.89 10.00 -23.70
CA GLY A 176 0.70 10.04 -22.85
C GLY A 176 -0.37 8.98 -23.16
N ALA A 177 -0.30 8.30 -24.31
CA ALA A 177 -1.19 7.18 -24.63
C ALA A 177 -0.89 5.96 -23.73
N ASP A 178 0.38 5.75 -23.40
CA ASP A 178 0.88 4.71 -22.49
C ASP A 178 0.18 4.75 -21.13
N THR A 179 0.09 5.95 -20.52
CA THR A 179 -0.49 6.14 -19.19
C THR A 179 -2.01 5.94 -19.21
N THR A 180 -2.67 6.38 -20.28
CA THR A 180 -4.12 6.22 -20.46
C THR A 180 -4.50 4.76 -20.66
N ILE A 181 -3.76 4.05 -21.52
CA ILE A 181 -3.95 2.62 -21.78
C ILE A 181 -3.64 1.81 -20.52
N TYR A 182 -2.57 2.13 -19.81
CA TYR A 182 -2.23 1.49 -18.54
C TYR A 182 -3.36 1.63 -17.50
N GLY A 183 -3.91 2.84 -17.33
CA GLY A 183 -5.03 3.08 -16.44
C GLY A 183 -6.30 2.32 -16.85
N LEU A 184 -6.63 2.31 -18.13
CA LEU A 184 -7.78 1.57 -18.67
C LEU A 184 -7.63 0.05 -18.44
N MET A 185 -6.44 -0.49 -18.72
CA MET A 185 -6.17 -1.91 -18.55
C MET A 185 -6.20 -2.33 -17.09
N LEU A 186 -5.75 -1.44 -16.18
CA LEU A 186 -5.89 -1.64 -14.74
C LEU A 186 -7.35 -1.66 -14.29
N ILE A 187 -8.19 -0.74 -14.77
CA ILE A 187 -9.63 -0.74 -14.46
C ILE A 187 -10.25 -2.07 -14.89
N LEU A 188 -9.93 -2.52 -16.11
CA LEU A 188 -10.39 -3.80 -16.63
C LEU A 188 -9.95 -4.95 -15.73
N PHE A 189 -8.68 -4.94 -15.30
CA PHE A 189 -8.12 -5.96 -14.44
C PHE A 189 -8.83 -6.05 -13.08
N ILE A 190 -9.14 -4.92 -12.46
CA ILE A 190 -9.85 -4.87 -11.17
C ILE A 190 -11.29 -5.39 -11.32
N ILE A 191 -11.96 -5.10 -12.43
CA ILE A 191 -13.32 -5.56 -12.70
C ILE A 191 -13.36 -7.08 -12.90
N TYR A 192 -12.43 -7.64 -13.70
CA TYR A 192 -12.44 -9.07 -14.01
C TYR A 192 -11.77 -9.95 -12.97
N MET A 193 -10.82 -9.42 -12.18
CA MET A 193 -10.07 -10.17 -11.17
C MET A 193 -10.08 -9.46 -9.80
N PRO A 194 -11.26 -9.33 -9.15
CA PRO A 194 -11.40 -8.59 -7.88
C PRO A 194 -10.67 -9.24 -6.69
N LYS A 195 -10.33 -10.53 -6.78
CA LYS A 195 -9.52 -11.25 -5.78
C LYS A 195 -8.01 -11.04 -5.98
N GLY A 196 -7.59 -10.36 -7.04
CA GLY A 196 -6.19 -10.23 -7.47
C GLY A 196 -5.62 -11.51 -8.10
N ILE A 197 -4.44 -11.40 -8.72
CA ILE A 197 -3.75 -12.49 -9.42
C ILE A 197 -3.56 -13.69 -8.51
N LEU A 198 -2.95 -13.48 -7.35
CA LEU A 198 -2.67 -14.56 -6.40
C LEU A 198 -3.93 -15.08 -5.72
N GLY A 199 -4.91 -14.21 -5.42
CA GLY A 199 -6.17 -14.66 -4.81
C GLY A 199 -7.02 -15.50 -5.76
N ALA A 200 -7.00 -15.21 -7.07
CA ALA A 200 -7.66 -16.03 -8.09
C ALA A 200 -6.95 -17.38 -8.28
N ILE A 201 -5.62 -17.40 -8.28
CA ILE A 201 -4.82 -18.63 -8.34
C ILE A 201 -5.08 -19.49 -7.10
N LEU A 202 -4.97 -18.92 -5.90
CA LEU A 202 -5.18 -19.66 -4.65
C LEU A 202 -6.62 -20.20 -4.54
N ALA A 203 -7.62 -19.44 -4.98
CA ALA A 203 -9.02 -19.89 -5.02
C ALA A 203 -9.24 -21.05 -6.01
N ARG A 204 -8.41 -21.15 -7.06
CA ARG A 204 -8.43 -22.27 -8.03
C ARG A 204 -7.71 -23.51 -7.50
N PHE A 205 -6.75 -23.35 -6.60
CA PHE A 205 -5.99 -24.44 -5.97
C PHE A 205 -6.47 -24.82 -4.55
N ALA A 206 -7.33 -24.03 -3.92
CA ALA A 206 -7.91 -24.34 -2.63
C ALA A 206 -9.02 -25.40 -2.78
N PRO A 207 -8.95 -26.56 -2.10
CA PRO A 207 -10.06 -27.49 -2.05
C PRO A 207 -11.28 -26.79 -1.43
N ALA A 208 -12.46 -27.02 -2.00
CA ALA A 208 -13.72 -26.31 -1.78
C ALA A 208 -14.33 -26.40 -0.36
N LYS A 209 -13.56 -26.14 0.73
CA LYS A 209 -14.04 -26.34 2.11
C LYS A 209 -13.90 -25.19 3.10
N THR A 210 -13.42 -24.00 2.72
CA THR A 210 -13.37 -22.86 3.65
C THR A 210 -13.80 -21.56 2.99
N ALA A 211 -15.06 -21.50 2.57
CA ALA A 211 -15.75 -20.25 2.30
C ALA A 211 -17.21 -20.33 2.75
N LYS A 212 -17.43 -20.59 4.05
CA LYS A 212 -18.57 -19.96 4.73
C LYS A 212 -18.07 -18.59 5.16
N PHE A 213 -18.24 -17.61 4.29
CA PHE A 213 -18.36 -16.24 4.73
C PHE A 213 -19.59 -16.18 5.63
N PRO A 214 -19.55 -15.51 6.80
CA PRO A 214 -20.76 -15.20 7.52
C PRO A 214 -21.67 -14.39 6.58
N ASP A 215 -22.78 -15.00 6.17
CA ASP A 215 -23.91 -14.29 5.60
C ASP A 215 -24.30 -13.20 6.60
N SER A 216 -23.96 -11.95 6.32
CA SER A 216 -24.63 -10.80 6.93
C SER A 216 -26.03 -10.72 6.32
N LYS A 217 -26.93 -11.62 6.75
CA LYS A 217 -28.35 -11.35 6.61
C LYS A 217 -28.69 -10.20 7.55
N PRO A 218 -29.31 -9.10 7.08
CA PRO A 218 -30.04 -8.24 8.00
C PRO A 218 -31.18 -9.09 8.56
N GLY A 219 -31.05 -9.47 9.83
CA GLY A 219 -32.14 -10.05 10.58
C GLY A 219 -33.27 -9.04 10.61
N GLY A 220 -34.30 -9.29 9.80
CA GLY A 220 -35.60 -8.67 9.97
C GLY A 220 -36.11 -9.02 11.37
N ALA A 221 -36.13 -8.02 12.24
CA ALA A 221 -37.10 -7.98 13.32
C ALA A 221 -38.38 -7.39 12.73
N GLU A 222 -39.13 -8.24 12.04
CA GLU A 222 -40.55 -7.96 11.82
C GLU A 222 -41.25 -7.87 13.17
N SER A 223 -42.04 -6.81 13.28
CA SER A 223 -43.17 -6.63 14.18
C SER A 223 -43.95 -7.92 14.47
N SER A 224 -44.15 -8.21 15.76
CA SER A 224 -45.40 -8.80 16.27
C SER A 224 -45.56 -8.38 17.74
N THR A 225 -46.32 -7.32 18.02
CA THR A 225 -47.71 -7.34 18.52
C THR A 225 -47.97 -8.15 19.80
N ALA A 226 -48.62 -7.45 20.74
CA ALA A 226 -49.49 -7.94 21.81
C ALA A 226 -48.83 -8.56 23.06
N ARG A 227 -48.61 -7.73 24.07
CA ARG A 227 -49.44 -7.68 25.29
C ARG A 227 -49.10 -6.47 26.15
#